data_AF-E0XTG0-F1
#
_entry.id   AF-E0XTG0-F1
#
_cell.length_a   1.000
_cell.length_b   1.000
_cell.length_c   1.000
_cell.angle_alpha   90.00
_cell.angle_beta   90.00
_cell.angle_gamma   90.00
#
_symmetry.space_group_name_H-M   'P 1'
#
loop_
_entity.id
_entity.type
_entity.pdbx_description
1 polymer ?
#
loop_
_entity_poly.entity_id
_entity_poly.type
_entity_poly.pdbx_seq_one_letter_code
_entity_poly.pdbx_strand_id
1 'polypeptide(L)'
;MKNIKVSFDTWIQLLGMLGVLGGLVFVGLEMQQSQRIAIAGQLQARSDAIMNYWSAPLDGNETALYVLEQNIGDDFIITNEEERAVWSLITRIRILSLNNAWRQYGLGLIPSETFEGTRSSMLRLYSTCRARPLVVRAVPEDFLQYLQANSAVDCGD
;
A
#
# COMPACT_ATOMS: atom_id res chain seq x y z
N MET A 1 -16.16 48.35 46.94
CA MET A 1 -16.01 47.48 45.75
C MET A 1 -16.53 48.25 44.54
N LYS A 2 -15.72 48.46 43.51
CA LYS A 2 -16.04 49.30 42.34
C LYS A 2 -16.93 48.49 41.40
N ASN A 3 -18.20 48.85 41.25
CA ASN A 3 -19.13 48.18 40.34
C ASN A 3 -18.75 48.52 38.89
N ILE A 4 -18.13 47.58 38.17
CA ILE A 4 -17.86 47.72 36.75
C ILE A 4 -19.18 47.47 36.01
N LYS A 5 -19.80 48.53 35.46
CA LYS A 5 -20.95 48.41 34.55
C LYS A 5 -20.43 48.12 33.15
N VAL A 6 -20.43 46.85 32.75
CA VAL A 6 -20.18 46.45 31.37
C VAL A 6 -21.44 46.73 30.54
N SER A 7 -21.30 47.37 29.36
CA SER A 7 -22.45 47.66 28.50
C SER A 7 -23.02 46.37 27.91
N PHE A 8 -24.34 46.34 27.69
CA PHE A 8 -25.02 45.20 27.05
C PHE A 8 -24.46 44.89 25.65
N ASP A 9 -24.04 45.93 24.92
CA ASP A 9 -23.40 45.82 23.61
C ASP A 9 -22.04 45.07 23.67
N THR A 10 -21.23 45.34 24.71
CA THR A 10 -19.96 44.62 24.93
C THR A 10 -20.20 43.13 25.19
N TRP A 11 -21.29 42.78 25.89
CA TRP A 11 -21.68 41.38 26.12
C TRP A 11 -22.09 40.67 24.84
N ILE A 12 -22.89 41.33 23.99
CA ILE A 12 -23.29 40.77 22.70
C ILE A 12 -22.07 40.53 21.82
N GLN A 13 -21.15 41.49 21.75
CA GLN A 13 -19.93 41.35 20.95
C GLN A 13 -19.05 40.20 21.45
N LEU A 14 -18.86 40.07 22.76
CA LEU A 14 -18.11 38.97 23.36
C LEU A 14 -18.76 37.62 23.05
N LEU A 15 -20.08 37.50 23.20
CA LEU A 15 -20.82 36.29 22.86
C LEU A 15 -20.75 35.96 21.36
N GLY A 16 -20.80 36.97 20.49
CA GLY A 16 -20.61 36.80 19.04
C GLY A 16 -19.23 36.26 18.69
N MET A 17 -18.17 36.83 19.27
CA MET A 17 -16.79 36.35 19.06
C MET A 17 -16.58 34.94 19.63
N LEU A 18 -17.14 34.64 20.81
CA LEU A 18 -17.12 33.29 21.38
C LEU A 18 -17.90 32.30 20.51
N GLY A 19 -19.01 32.71 19.90
CA GLY A 19 -19.77 31.89 18.96
C GLY A 19 -18.96 31.52 17.73
N VAL A 20 -18.25 32.48 17.13
CA VAL A 20 -17.35 32.21 15.99
C VAL A 20 -16.21 31.29 16.39
N LEU A 21 -15.55 31.54 17.52
CA LEU A 21 -14.47 30.68 18.03
C LEU A 21 -14.98 29.26 18.33
N GLY A 22 -16.15 29.13 18.96
CA GLY A 22 -16.80 27.85 19.21
C GLY A 22 -17.11 27.09 17.94
N GLY A 23 -17.62 27.79 16.91
CA GLY A 23 -17.85 27.22 15.58
C GLY A 23 -16.56 26.70 14.93
N LEU A 24 -15.47 27.47 14.98
CA LEU A 24 -14.17 27.05 14.42
C LEU A 24 -13.60 25.82 15.14
N VAL A 25 -13.73 25.75 16.47
CA VAL A 25 -13.31 24.58 17.25
C VAL A 25 -14.12 23.36 16.85
N PHE A 26 -15.44 23.48 16.73
CA PHE A 26 -16.31 22.40 16.29
C PHE A 26 -15.94 21.88 14.90
N VAL A 27 -15.75 22.78 13.92
CA VAL A 27 -15.32 22.40 12.56
C VAL A 27 -13.95 21.73 12.58
N GLY A 28 -13.00 22.22 13.39
CA GLY A 28 -11.68 21.60 13.52
C GLY A 28 -11.74 20.17 14.04
N LEU A 29 -12.59 19.90 15.03
CA LEU A 29 -12.82 18.55 15.55
C LEU A 29 -13.49 17.64 14.52
N GLU A 30 -14.49 18.15 13.78
CA GLU A 30 -15.18 17.41 12.73
C GLU A 30 -14.23 17.04 11.57
N MET A 31 -13.36 17.97 11.14
CA MET A 31 -12.36 17.68 10.11
C MET A 31 -11.35 16.62 10.57
N GLN A 32 -10.89 16.68 11.83
CA GLN A 32 -10.00 15.66 12.36
C GLN A 32 -10.67 14.28 12.42
N GLN A 33 -11.93 14.22 12.85
CA GLN A 33 -12.70 12.98 12.87
C GLN A 33 -12.91 12.43 11.46
N SER A 34 -13.29 13.29 10.51
CA SER A 34 -13.46 12.93 9.09
C SER A 34 -12.18 12.35 8.49
N GLN A 35 -11.04 13.00 8.74
CA GLN A 35 -9.73 12.50 8.29
C GLN A 35 -9.41 11.12 8.89
N ARG A 36 -9.67 10.91 10.19
CA ARG A 36 -9.46 9.62 10.85
C ARG A 36 -10.34 8.52 10.24
N ILE A 37 -11.61 8.81 9.98
CA ILE A 37 -12.53 7.87 9.32
C ILE A 37 -12.05 7.55 7.91
N ALA A 38 -11.60 8.54 7.14
CA ALA A 38 -11.09 8.32 5.79
C ALA A 38 -9.85 7.40 5.78
N ILE A 39 -8.89 7.63 6.67
CA ILE A 39 -7.71 6.78 6.81
C ILE A 39 -8.10 5.36 7.25
N ALA A 40 -8.99 5.23 8.23
CA ALA A 40 -9.48 3.93 8.69
C ALA A 40 -10.20 3.16 7.56
N GLY A 41 -11.01 3.86 6.75
CA GLY A 41 -11.67 3.28 5.58
C GLY A 41 -10.67 2.82 4.50
N GLN A 42 -9.60 3.58 4.27
CA GLN A 42 -8.52 3.15 3.36
C GLN A 42 -7.77 1.91 3.88
N LEU A 43 -7.48 1.88 5.19
CA LEU A 43 -6.84 0.73 5.82
C LEU A 43 -7.74 -0.51 5.76
N GLN A 44 -9.04 -0.36 6.04
CA GLN A 44 -10.02 -1.43 5.94
C GLN A 44 -10.12 -1.96 4.51
N ALA A 45 -10.25 -1.09 3.50
CA ALA A 45 -10.33 -1.51 2.11
C ALA A 45 -9.08 -2.31 1.66
N ARG A 46 -7.89 -1.92 2.15
CA ARG A 46 -6.65 -2.67 1.90
C ARG A 46 -6.68 -4.03 2.58
N SER A 47 -7.09 -4.09 3.84
CA SER A 47 -7.21 -5.35 4.59
C SER A 47 -8.22 -6.29 3.93
N ASP A 48 -9.38 -5.78 3.51
CA ASP A 48 -10.41 -6.55 2.81
C ASP A 48 -9.88 -7.11 1.48
N ALA A 49 -9.16 -6.30 0.69
CA ALA A 49 -8.55 -6.76 -0.55
C ALA A 49 -7.50 -7.88 -0.31
N ILE A 50 -6.69 -7.74 0.73
CA ILE A 50 -5.71 -8.76 1.13
C ILE A 50 -6.43 -10.04 1.57
N MET A 51 -7.45 -9.94 2.43
CA MET A 51 -8.23 -11.10 2.88
C MET A 51 -8.89 -11.84 1.72
N ASN A 52 -9.53 -11.10 0.80
CA ASN A 52 -10.14 -11.67 -0.40
C ASN A 52 -9.12 -12.40 -1.28
N TYR A 53 -7.92 -11.84 -1.42
CA TYR A 53 -6.85 -12.48 -2.18
C TYR A 53 -6.39 -13.81 -1.55
N TRP A 54 -6.23 -13.85 -0.22
CA TRP A 54 -5.80 -15.06 0.48
C TRP A 54 -6.91 -16.09 0.64
N SER A 55 -8.18 -15.69 0.65
CA SER A 55 -9.31 -16.61 0.73
C SER A 55 -9.69 -17.22 -0.62
N ALA A 56 -9.45 -16.54 -1.75
CA ALA A 56 -9.84 -17.02 -3.08
C ALA A 56 -9.39 -18.46 -3.42
N PRO A 57 -8.17 -18.92 -3.06
CA PRO A 57 -7.77 -20.30 -3.29
C PRO A 57 -8.56 -21.34 -2.49
N LEU A 58 -9.14 -20.95 -1.35
CA LEU A 58 -9.92 -21.84 -0.47
C LEU A 58 -11.22 -22.32 -1.14
N ASP A 59 -11.65 -21.67 -2.22
CA ASP A 59 -12.81 -22.05 -3.03
C ASP A 59 -12.53 -23.24 -3.99
N GLY A 60 -11.43 -23.98 -3.76
CA GLY A 60 -11.09 -25.22 -4.48
C GLY A 60 -9.98 -25.09 -5.53
N ASN A 61 -9.14 -24.06 -5.46
CA ASN A 61 -7.98 -23.91 -6.36
C ASN A 61 -6.69 -24.35 -5.66
N GLU A 62 -6.42 -25.66 -5.71
CA GLU A 62 -5.23 -26.28 -5.09
C GLU A 62 -3.91 -25.72 -5.67
N THR A 63 -3.85 -25.50 -6.98
CA THR A 63 -2.69 -24.88 -7.63
C THR A 63 -2.36 -23.52 -7.04
N ALA A 64 -3.38 -22.67 -6.83
CA ALA A 64 -3.20 -21.37 -6.23
C ALA A 64 -2.73 -21.47 -4.78
N LEU A 65 -3.26 -22.44 -4.00
CA LEU A 65 -2.78 -22.71 -2.64
C LEU A 65 -1.28 -23.04 -2.64
N TYR A 66 -0.84 -23.98 -3.47
CA TYR A 66 0.58 -24.37 -3.55
C TYR A 66 1.48 -23.21 -3.98
N VAL A 67 1.09 -22.43 -5.00
CA VAL A 67 1.89 -21.29 -5.46
C VAL A 67 1.99 -20.19 -4.39
N LEU A 68 0.92 -19.98 -3.61
CA LEU A 68 0.86 -18.96 -2.56
C LEU A 68 1.68 -19.31 -1.32
N GLU A 69 1.72 -20.59 -0.94
CA GLU A 69 2.57 -21.08 0.16
C GLU A 69 4.06 -20.99 -0.17
N GLN A 70 4.41 -20.97 -1.45
CA GLN A 70 5.79 -20.88 -1.89
C GLN A 70 6.33 -19.46 -1.93
N ASN A 71 7.62 -19.33 -1.63
CA ASN A 71 8.35 -18.08 -1.75
C ASN A 71 8.46 -17.61 -3.21
N ILE A 72 8.91 -16.37 -3.38
CA ILE A 72 9.29 -15.85 -4.70
C ILE A 72 10.47 -16.68 -5.22
N GLY A 73 10.33 -17.29 -6.38
CA GLY A 73 11.36 -18.15 -6.97
C GLY A 73 10.79 -19.11 -8.01
N ASP A 74 11.61 -20.10 -8.37
CA ASP A 74 11.28 -21.17 -9.32
C ASP A 74 10.90 -22.49 -8.62
N ASP A 75 10.55 -22.45 -7.33
CA ASP A 75 10.18 -23.63 -6.53
C ASP A 75 8.92 -24.33 -7.07
N PHE A 76 8.06 -23.59 -7.79
CA PHE A 76 6.85 -24.12 -8.39
C PHE A 76 7.13 -24.72 -9.77
N ILE A 77 7.06 -26.05 -9.86
CA ILE A 77 7.23 -26.78 -11.11
C ILE A 77 5.91 -26.72 -11.89
N ILE A 78 5.91 -25.94 -12.97
CA ILE A 78 4.77 -25.84 -13.89
C ILE A 78 4.79 -27.04 -14.84
N THR A 79 3.74 -27.85 -14.80
CA THR A 79 3.56 -29.06 -15.61
C THR A 79 2.55 -28.88 -16.74
N ASN A 80 1.62 -27.93 -16.61
CA ASN A 80 0.54 -27.69 -17.58
C ASN A 80 0.21 -26.20 -17.78
N GLU A 81 -0.71 -25.90 -18.70
CA GLU A 81 -1.08 -24.51 -19.06
C GLU A 81 -1.90 -23.82 -17.97
N GLU A 82 -2.76 -24.54 -17.25
CA GLU A 82 -3.55 -23.99 -16.15
C GLU A 82 -2.64 -23.51 -15.01
N GLU A 83 -1.69 -24.35 -14.60
CA GLU A 83 -0.66 -24.01 -13.61
C GLU A 83 0.16 -22.81 -14.03
N ARG A 84 0.48 -22.70 -15.32
CA ARG A 84 1.17 -21.52 -15.87
C ARG A 84 0.33 -20.27 -15.72
N ALA A 85 -0.97 -20.34 -15.99
CA ALA A 85 -1.88 -19.20 -15.89
C ALA A 85 -2.03 -18.72 -14.43
N VAL A 86 -2.23 -19.65 -13.50
CA VAL A 86 -2.33 -19.36 -12.06
C VAL A 86 -1.04 -18.74 -11.53
N TRP A 87 0.11 -19.35 -11.83
CA TRP A 87 1.41 -18.83 -11.41
C TRP A 87 1.68 -17.43 -11.97
N SER A 88 1.33 -17.18 -13.24
CA SER A 88 1.48 -15.87 -13.89
C SER A 88 0.62 -14.80 -13.22
N LEU A 89 -0.62 -15.13 -12.85
CA LEU A 89 -1.53 -14.20 -12.16
C LEU A 89 -1.02 -13.84 -10.77
N ILE A 90 -0.63 -14.84 -9.96
CA ILE A 90 -0.05 -14.62 -8.63
C ILE A 90 1.25 -13.79 -8.73
N THR A 91 2.08 -14.08 -9.73
CA THR A 91 3.29 -13.31 -10.00
C THR A 91 2.99 -11.85 -10.31
N ARG A 92 1.95 -11.55 -11.10
CA ARG A 92 1.52 -10.17 -11.38
C ARG A 92 1.07 -9.43 -10.12
N ILE A 93 0.38 -10.12 -9.21
CA ILE A 93 -0.03 -9.54 -7.92
C ILE A 93 1.19 -9.22 -7.05
N ARG A 94 2.19 -10.11 -7.02
CA ARG A 94 3.48 -9.87 -6.35
C ARG A 94 4.18 -8.64 -6.95
N ILE A 95 4.23 -8.50 -8.28
CA ILE A 95 4.80 -7.34 -8.96
C ILE A 95 4.08 -6.05 -8.53
N LEU A 96 2.75 -6.05 -8.49
CA LEU A 96 1.96 -4.88 -8.09
C LEU A 96 2.29 -4.46 -6.65
N SER A 97 2.36 -5.42 -5.73
CA SER A 97 2.69 -5.17 -4.32
C SER A 97 4.10 -4.56 -4.18
N LEU A 98 5.08 -5.12 -4.87
CA LEU A 98 6.45 -4.63 -4.84
C LEU A 98 6.59 -3.25 -5.48
N ASN A 99 5.92 -2.99 -6.61
CA ASN A 99 5.88 -1.66 -7.21
C ASN A 99 5.26 -0.61 -6.27
N ASN A 100 4.18 -0.96 -5.57
CA ASN A 100 3.59 -0.09 -4.56
C ASN A 100 4.58 0.22 -3.41
N ALA A 101 5.34 -0.77 -2.95
CA ALA A 101 6.37 -0.56 -1.94
C ALA A 101 7.53 0.31 -2.46
N TRP A 102 7.99 0.11 -3.70
CA TRP A 102 9.00 0.95 -4.35
C TRP A 102 8.59 2.43 -4.36
N ARG A 103 7.36 2.72 -4.80
CA ARG A 103 6.84 4.09 -4.85
C ARG A 103 6.71 4.72 -3.47
N GLN A 104 6.23 3.96 -2.47
CA GLN A 104 6.15 4.46 -1.09
C GLN A 104 7.52 4.73 -0.49
N TYR A 105 8.51 3.90 -0.78
CA TYR A 105 9.90 4.16 -0.39
C TYR A 105 10.44 5.44 -1.02
N GLY A 106 10.22 5.64 -2.33
CA GLY A 106 10.60 6.89 -3.02
C GLY A 106 9.92 8.14 -2.46
N LEU A 107 8.75 8.02 -1.83
CA LEU A 107 8.04 9.10 -1.14
C LEU A 107 8.45 9.28 0.33
N GLY A 108 9.39 8.47 0.84
CA GLY A 108 9.82 8.51 2.24
C GLY A 108 8.80 7.92 3.24
N LEU A 109 7.80 7.18 2.75
CA LEU A 109 6.76 6.56 3.60
C LEU A 109 7.19 5.24 4.21
N ILE A 110 8.28 4.64 3.70
CA ILE A 110 8.87 3.40 4.22
C ILE A 110 10.31 3.70 4.65
N PRO A 111 10.69 3.48 5.92
CA PRO A 111 12.07 3.59 6.36
C PRO A 111 12.99 2.61 5.62
N SER A 112 14.24 2.99 5.35
CA SER A 112 15.20 2.12 4.65
C SER A 112 15.37 0.76 5.32
N GLU A 113 15.44 0.70 6.64
CA GLU A 113 15.54 -0.55 7.42
C GLU A 113 14.38 -1.52 7.13
N THR A 114 13.15 -1.01 7.01
CA THR A 114 11.96 -1.80 6.68
C THR A 114 11.96 -2.21 5.21
N PHE A 115 12.55 -1.37 4.34
CA PHE A 115 12.56 -1.60 2.90
C PHE A 115 13.54 -2.69 2.46
N GLU A 116 14.60 -2.97 3.22
CA GLU A 116 15.62 -3.98 2.85
C GLU A 116 15.03 -5.36 2.57
N GLY A 117 14.06 -5.81 3.37
CA GLY A 117 13.37 -7.09 3.12
C GLY A 117 12.58 -7.08 1.81
N THR A 118 11.97 -5.95 1.48
CA THR A 118 11.24 -5.76 0.21
C THR A 118 12.23 -5.75 -0.95
N ARG A 119 13.36 -5.06 -0.80
CA ARG A 119 14.44 -5.01 -1.79
C ARG A 119 14.95 -6.42 -2.15
N SER A 120 15.15 -7.28 -1.16
CA SER A 120 15.52 -8.69 -1.39
C SER A 120 14.47 -9.43 -2.22
N SER A 121 13.19 -9.26 -1.90
CA SER A 121 12.07 -9.85 -2.67
C SER A 121 11.99 -9.32 -4.10
N MET A 122 12.23 -8.02 -4.31
CA MET A 122 12.28 -7.39 -5.62
C MET A 122 13.36 -8.00 -6.51
N LEU A 123 14.59 -8.10 -5.99
CA LEU A 123 15.71 -8.68 -6.71
C LEU A 123 15.51 -10.17 -6.98
N ARG A 124 14.94 -10.91 -6.01
CA ARG A 124 14.61 -12.32 -6.17
C ARG A 124 13.61 -12.53 -7.30
N LEU A 125 12.52 -11.75 -7.31
CA LEU A 125 11.50 -11.85 -8.35
C LEU A 125 12.08 -11.54 -9.74
N TYR A 126 12.93 -10.52 -9.84
CA TYR A 126 13.57 -10.17 -11.11
C TYR A 126 14.64 -11.19 -11.56
N SER A 127 15.26 -11.86 -10.60
CA SER A 127 16.26 -12.92 -10.85
C SER A 127 15.63 -14.26 -11.22
N THR A 128 14.33 -14.44 -10.98
CA THR A 128 13.54 -15.57 -11.49
C THR A 128 13.31 -15.40 -13.00
N CYS A 129 14.06 -16.13 -13.83
CA CYS A 129 14.07 -15.91 -15.28
C CYS A 129 12.70 -16.08 -15.93
N ARG A 130 11.88 -17.03 -15.45
CA ARG A 130 10.51 -17.20 -15.91
C ARG A 130 9.62 -15.98 -15.61
N ALA A 131 9.90 -15.25 -14.55
CA ALA A 131 9.12 -14.08 -14.12
C ALA A 131 9.61 -12.77 -14.77
N ARG A 132 10.87 -12.70 -15.22
CA ARG A 132 11.49 -11.49 -15.77
C ARG A 132 10.65 -10.80 -16.85
N PRO A 133 10.08 -11.49 -17.86
CA PRO A 133 9.23 -10.84 -18.87
C PRO A 133 7.93 -10.26 -18.31
N LEU A 134 7.44 -10.76 -17.17
CA LEU A 134 6.29 -10.17 -16.47
C LEU A 134 6.70 -8.90 -15.74
N VAL A 135 7.87 -8.91 -15.09
CA VAL A 135 8.40 -7.75 -14.36
C VAL A 135 8.69 -6.60 -15.31
N VAL A 136 9.49 -6.84 -16.36
CA VAL A 136 9.91 -5.82 -17.34
C VAL A 136 8.71 -5.07 -17.95
N ARG A 137 7.60 -5.77 -18.20
CA ARG A 137 6.39 -5.16 -18.79
C ARG A 137 5.54 -4.37 -17.81
N ALA A 138 5.71 -4.55 -16.50
CA ALA A 138 4.75 -4.09 -15.49
C ALA A 138 5.32 -3.04 -14.53
N VAL A 139 6.65 -2.94 -14.40
CA VAL A 139 7.30 -1.97 -13.51
C VAL A 139 7.66 -0.69 -14.27
N PRO A 140 7.67 0.48 -13.60
CA PRO A 140 8.14 1.72 -14.20
C PRO A 140 9.65 1.68 -14.47
N GLU A 141 10.11 2.55 -15.37
CA GLU A 141 11.47 2.58 -15.89
C GLU A 141 12.54 2.75 -14.79
N ASP A 142 12.31 3.64 -13.82
CA ASP A 142 13.22 3.87 -12.70
C ASP A 142 13.40 2.61 -11.84
N PHE A 143 12.29 1.90 -11.60
CA PHE A 143 12.33 0.64 -10.87
C PHE A 143 13.02 -0.45 -11.70
N LEU A 144 12.77 -0.51 -13.01
CA LEU A 144 13.43 -1.47 -13.90
C LEU A 144 14.95 -1.27 -13.92
N GLN A 145 15.42 -0.02 -14.05
CA GLN A 145 16.84 0.32 -14.01
C GLN A 145 17.49 -0.10 -12.69
N TYR A 146 16.80 0.14 -11.57
CA TYR A 146 17.25 -0.34 -10.27
C TYR A 146 17.40 -1.88 -10.25
N LEU A 147 16.41 -2.62 -10.75
CA LEU A 147 16.46 -4.08 -10.79
C LEU A 147 17.60 -4.60 -11.68
N GLN A 148 17.78 -4.02 -12.86
CA GLN A 148 18.84 -4.37 -13.81
C GLN A 148 20.23 -4.13 -13.22
N ALA A 149 20.44 -2.98 -12.59
CA ALA A 149 21.73 -2.62 -12.01
C ALA A 149 22.12 -3.48 -10.81
N ASN A 150 21.15 -4.12 -10.14
CA ASN A 150 21.36 -4.85 -8.89
C ASN A 150 21.10 -6.37 -9.00
N SER A 151 20.68 -6.87 -10.17
CA SER A 151 20.51 -8.31 -10.39
C SER A 151 21.85 -8.97 -10.70
N ALA A 152 22.12 -10.09 -10.04
CA ALA A 152 23.30 -10.91 -10.29
C ALA A 152 23.04 -12.04 -11.32
N VAL A 153 21.80 -12.19 -11.79
CA VAL A 153 21.39 -13.29 -12.67
C VAL A 153 21.17 -12.78 -14.08
N ASP A 154 21.95 -13.30 -15.03
CA ASP A 154 21.69 -13.17 -16.45
C ASP A 154 20.75 -14.29 -16.90
N CYS A 155 19.63 -13.92 -17.51
CA CYS A 155 18.62 -14.87 -17.99
C CYS A 155 18.71 -15.15 -19.48
N GLY A 156 19.65 -14.49 -20.18
CA GLY A 156 19.63 -14.39 -21.63
C GLY A 156 18.48 -13.51 -22.12
N ASP A 157 18.70 -12.82 -23.23
CA ASP A 157 17.66 -12.09 -23.97
C ASP A 157 16.71 -13.05 -24.73
#